data_AF-A0A373CDH3-F1
#
_entry.id   AF-A0A373CDH3-F1
#
_cell.length_a   1.000
_cell.length_b   1.000
_cell.length_c   1.000
_cell.angle_alpha   90.00
_cell.angle_beta   90.00
_cell.angle_gamma   90.00
#
_symmetry.space_group_name_H-M   'P 1'
#
loop_
_entity.id
_entity.type
_entity.pdbx_description
1 polymer ?
#
loop_
_entity_poly.entity_id
_entity_poly.type
_entity_poly.pdbx_seq_one_letter_code
_entity_poly.pdbx_strand_id
1 'polypeptide(L)'
;MNLLNVQKNKKCGFTLAELLIVVAIVGILVAISIPIFSVQLHKARVAADWANLRAYYSEIQADYIATGKYNPEVPASDNTSYHYLTEITFLDGQRVELKAGKILIGKSKGENGYEIVYYCNEYLRTHNVEPHYYKCSLSLGASAL
;
A
#
# COMPACT_ATOMS: atom_id res chain seq x y z
N MET A 1 35.14 46.05 -53.56
CA MET A 1 35.71 45.61 -52.27
C MET A 1 34.57 45.36 -51.32
N ASN A 2 34.41 44.10 -50.89
CA ASN A 2 33.34 43.63 -50.01
C ASN A 2 33.59 44.07 -48.57
N LEU A 3 32.53 44.45 -47.86
CA LEU A 3 32.49 44.45 -46.40
C LEU A 3 31.13 43.89 -45.93
N LEU A 4 31.03 42.56 -45.81
CA LEU A 4 29.91 41.93 -45.13
C LEU A 4 30.19 41.95 -43.62
N ASN A 5 29.47 42.80 -42.90
CA ASN A 5 29.49 42.90 -41.45
C ASN A 5 28.73 41.70 -40.84
N VAL A 6 29.46 40.64 -40.47
CA VAL A 6 28.89 39.50 -39.74
C VAL A 6 28.71 39.88 -38.27
N GLN A 7 27.47 40.19 -37.88
CA GLN A 7 27.13 40.26 -36.46
C GLN A 7 27.25 38.86 -35.84
N LYS A 8 28.26 38.67 -34.98
CA LYS A 8 28.40 37.46 -34.16
C LYS A 8 27.24 37.38 -33.17
N ASN A 9 26.24 36.54 -33.47
CA ASN A 9 25.28 36.07 -32.48
C ASN A 9 26.07 35.42 -31.33
N LYS A 10 26.12 36.07 -30.17
CA LYS A 10 26.72 35.48 -28.96
C LYS A 10 25.86 34.27 -28.59
N LYS A 11 26.38 33.07 -28.82
CA LYS A 11 25.76 31.84 -28.31
C LYS A 11 25.88 31.89 -26.78
N CYS A 12 24.82 32.25 -26.08
CA CYS A 12 24.72 32.11 -24.62
C CYS A 12 24.55 30.62 -24.33
N GLY A 13 25.67 29.94 -24.08
CA GLY A 13 25.68 28.56 -23.58
C GLY A 13 25.63 28.54 -22.05
N PHE A 14 25.04 27.49 -21.48
CA PHE A 14 25.06 27.24 -20.05
C PHE A 14 26.50 26.98 -19.59
N THR A 15 26.94 27.61 -18.51
CA THR A 15 28.28 27.37 -17.97
C THR A 15 28.31 26.08 -17.16
N LEU A 16 29.47 25.41 -17.14
CA LEU A 16 29.66 24.22 -16.32
C LEU A 16 29.46 24.53 -14.83
N ALA A 17 29.92 25.71 -14.38
CA ALA A 17 29.78 26.16 -13.00
C ALA A 17 28.30 26.37 -12.59
N GLU A 18 27.48 26.95 -13.46
CA GLU A 18 26.03 27.08 -13.21
C GLU A 18 25.37 25.72 -13.03
N LEU A 19 25.77 24.71 -13.82
CA LEU A 19 25.24 23.34 -13.68
C LEU A 19 25.64 22.70 -12.36
N LEU A 20 26.88 22.88 -11.93
CA LEU A 20 27.39 22.27 -10.69
C LEU A 20 26.66 22.79 -9.46
N ILE A 21 26.37 24.09 -9.39
CA ILE A 21 25.62 24.67 -8.26
C ILE A 21 24.19 24.14 -8.24
N VAL A 22 23.55 24.00 -9.41
CA VAL A 22 22.19 23.47 -9.51
C VAL A 22 22.13 22.02 -9.01
N VAL A 23 23.04 21.15 -9.46
CA VAL A 23 23.07 19.75 -9.02
C VAL A 23 23.37 19.65 -7.53
N ALA A 24 24.22 20.51 -6.98
CA ALA A 24 24.49 20.56 -5.55
C ALA A 24 23.24 20.88 -4.72
N ILE A 25 22.44 21.88 -5.15
CA ILE A 25 21.19 22.23 -4.46
C ILE A 25 20.15 21.12 -4.57
N VAL A 26 19.97 20.53 -5.76
CA VAL A 26 19.06 19.39 -5.96
C VAL A 26 19.47 18.19 -5.09
N GLY A 27 20.77 17.93 -4.95
CA GLY A 27 21.28 16.87 -4.08
C GLY A 27 20.86 17.02 -2.62
N ILE A 28 20.92 18.23 -2.07
CA ILE A 28 20.50 18.53 -0.70
C ILE A 28 18.98 18.29 -0.54
N LEU A 29 18.18 18.76 -1.50
CA LEU A 29 16.73 18.56 -1.48
C LEU A 29 16.33 17.08 -1.54
N VAL A 30 17.00 16.30 -2.41
CA VAL A 30 16.76 14.86 -2.54
C VAL A 30 17.13 14.11 -1.26
N ALA A 31 18.25 14.47 -0.62
CA ALA A 31 18.70 13.84 0.62
C ALA A 31 17.66 13.92 1.75
N ILE A 32 16.97 15.06 1.89
CA ILE A 32 15.92 15.25 2.89
C ILE A 32 14.60 14.58 2.45
N SER A 33 14.30 14.61 1.15
CA SER A 33 13.00 14.17 0.62
C SER A 33 12.83 12.64 0.62
N ILE A 34 13.88 11.87 0.32
CA ILE A 34 13.81 10.41 0.23
C ILE A 34 13.25 9.73 1.50
N PRO A 35 13.77 10.00 2.72
CA PRO A 35 13.27 9.31 3.92
C PRO A 35 11.81 9.67 4.22
N ILE A 36 11.43 10.93 4.05
CA ILE A 36 10.07 11.41 4.31
C ILE A 36 9.08 10.76 3.33
N PHE A 37 9.40 10.80 2.04
CA PHE A 37 8.55 10.22 1.00
C PHE A 37 8.37 8.72 1.19
N SER A 38 9.42 8.00 1.58
CA SER A 38 9.35 6.55 1.80
C SER A 38 8.34 6.17 2.88
N VAL A 39 8.32 6.89 4.00
CA VAL A 39 7.36 6.64 5.10
C VAL A 39 5.93 6.98 4.68
N GLN A 40 5.74 8.09 3.95
CA GLN A 40 4.40 8.46 3.47
C GLN A 40 3.87 7.49 2.42
N LEU A 41 4.74 7.01 1.53
CA LEU A 41 4.39 6.00 0.54
C LEU A 41 3.96 4.68 1.20
N HIS A 42 4.63 4.26 2.28
CA HIS A 42 4.19 3.10 3.06
C HIS A 42 2.77 3.31 3.61
N LYS A 43 2.52 4.42 4.29
CA LYS A 43 1.19 4.74 4.86
C LYS A 43 0.10 4.79 3.79
N ALA A 44 0.40 5.36 2.62
CA ALA A 44 -0.53 5.40 1.50
C ALA A 44 -0.89 3.99 1.00
N ARG A 45 0.08 3.08 0.90
CA ARG A 45 -0.16 1.68 0.52
C ARG A 45 -1.02 0.95 1.55
N VAL A 46 -0.72 1.12 2.84
CA VAL A 46 -1.53 0.53 3.93
C VAL A 46 -2.97 1.07 3.91
N ALA A 47 -3.15 2.38 3.71
CA ALA A 47 -4.47 2.98 3.62
C ALA A 47 -5.26 2.47 2.40
N ALA A 48 -4.58 2.27 1.25
CA ALA A 48 -5.19 1.68 0.06
C ALA A 48 -5.64 0.23 0.32
N ASP A 49 -4.78 -0.58 0.94
CA ASP A 49 -5.12 -1.95 1.33
C ASP A 49 -6.33 -1.96 2.28
N TRP A 50 -6.37 -1.08 3.27
CA TRP A 50 -7.51 -0.96 4.19
C TRP A 50 -8.81 -0.57 3.50
N ALA A 51 -8.76 0.31 2.50
CA ALA A 51 -9.94 0.68 1.72
C ALA A 51 -10.46 -0.51 0.92
N ASN A 52 -9.56 -1.21 0.22
CA ASN A 52 -9.89 -2.42 -0.54
C ASN A 52 -10.48 -3.51 0.36
N LEU A 53 -9.90 -3.71 1.54
CA LEU A 53 -10.37 -4.72 2.50
C LEU A 53 -11.72 -4.39 3.11
N ARG A 54 -12.03 -3.11 3.38
CA ARG A 54 -13.36 -2.72 3.84
C ARG A 54 -14.42 -2.97 2.77
N ALA A 55 -14.12 -2.66 1.52
CA ALA A 55 -15.01 -2.96 0.39
C ALA A 55 -15.24 -4.47 0.27
N TYR A 56 -14.16 -5.25 0.27
CA TYR A 56 -14.23 -6.71 0.22
C TYR A 56 -15.01 -7.31 1.40
N TYR A 57 -14.73 -6.86 2.62
CA TYR A 57 -15.45 -7.29 3.82
C TYR A 57 -16.95 -7.02 3.70
N SER A 58 -17.33 -5.83 3.23
CA SER A 58 -18.74 -5.48 3.06
C SER A 58 -19.45 -6.36 2.05
N GLU A 59 -18.75 -6.77 0.98
CA GLU A 59 -19.29 -7.66 -0.04
C GLU A 59 -19.53 -9.07 0.51
N ILE A 60 -18.51 -9.71 1.09
CA ILE A 60 -18.64 -11.08 1.61
C ILE A 60 -19.60 -11.15 2.81
N GLN A 61 -19.66 -10.09 3.63
CA GLN A 61 -20.58 -10.02 4.75
C GLN A 61 -22.03 -9.85 4.27
N ALA A 62 -22.26 -9.05 3.22
CA ALA A 62 -23.58 -8.90 2.62
C ALA A 62 -24.06 -10.23 2.00
N ASP A 63 -23.18 -10.94 1.28
CA ASP A 63 -23.50 -12.27 0.74
C ASP A 63 -23.85 -13.28 1.83
N TYR A 64 -23.09 -13.29 2.94
CA TYR A 64 -23.40 -14.12 4.10
C TYR A 64 -24.76 -13.79 4.71
N ILE A 65 -25.08 -12.50 4.90
CA ILE A 65 -26.38 -12.08 5.45
C ILE A 65 -27.53 -12.47 4.51
N ALA A 66 -27.32 -12.36 3.19
CA ALA A 66 -28.34 -12.69 2.20
C ALA A 66 -28.60 -14.19 2.06
N THR A 67 -27.55 -15.01 2.10
CA THR A 67 -27.64 -16.46 1.87
C THR A 67 -27.74 -17.28 3.16
N GLY A 68 -27.31 -16.71 4.29
CA GLY A 68 -27.12 -17.40 5.57
C GLY A 68 -26.00 -18.45 5.55
N LYS A 69 -25.16 -18.47 4.50
CA LYS A 69 -24.13 -19.49 4.30
C LYS A 69 -22.79 -18.86 3.94
N TYR A 70 -21.72 -19.54 4.31
CA TYR A 70 -20.37 -19.16 3.89
C TYR A 70 -20.14 -19.55 2.44
N ASN A 71 -19.70 -18.60 1.63
CA ASN A 71 -19.33 -18.82 0.24
C ASN A 71 -18.02 -19.62 0.15
N PRO A 72 -17.98 -20.74 -0.61
CA PRO A 72 -16.77 -21.56 -0.77
C PRO A 72 -15.66 -20.88 -1.58
N GLU A 73 -15.97 -19.85 -2.36
CA GLU A 73 -14.97 -19.09 -3.13
C GLU A 73 -14.13 -18.16 -2.25
N VAL A 74 -14.61 -17.85 -1.05
CA VAL A 74 -13.86 -17.06 -0.07
C VAL A 74 -12.83 -17.98 0.60
N PRO A 75 -11.51 -17.70 0.46
CA PRO A 75 -10.44 -18.51 1.04
C PRO A 75 -10.29 -18.26 2.55
N ALA A 76 -11.32 -18.59 3.31
CA ALA A 76 -11.31 -18.48 4.76
C ALA A 76 -10.43 -19.58 5.39
N SER A 77 -9.50 -19.13 6.24
CA SER A 77 -8.71 -19.94 7.16
C SER A 77 -9.61 -20.80 8.04
N ASP A 78 -9.18 -22.04 8.28
CA ASP A 78 -9.80 -22.95 9.23
C ASP A 78 -8.89 -23.17 10.44
N ASN A 79 -9.37 -24.00 11.37
CA ASN A 79 -8.69 -24.28 12.64
C ASN A 79 -7.39 -25.08 12.47
N THR A 80 -7.07 -25.51 11.26
CA THR A 80 -5.97 -26.43 10.94
C THR A 80 -4.86 -25.72 10.17
N SER A 81 -5.18 -24.66 9.43
CA SER A 81 -4.22 -23.94 8.59
C SER A 81 -4.53 -22.44 8.53
N TYR A 82 -3.57 -21.63 8.99
CA TYR A 82 -3.58 -20.18 8.82
C TYR A 82 -3.10 -19.80 7.42
N HIS A 83 -4.03 -19.34 6.58
CA HIS A 83 -3.74 -18.93 5.20
C HIS A 83 -3.53 -17.41 5.11
N TYR A 84 -2.27 -16.98 5.12
CA TYR A 84 -1.91 -15.59 4.85
C TYR A 84 -1.98 -15.30 3.35
N LEU A 85 -2.87 -14.38 2.96
CA LEU A 85 -3.06 -13.98 1.57
C LEU A 85 -2.45 -12.60 1.31
N THR A 86 -1.87 -12.44 0.14
CA THR A 86 -1.38 -11.14 -0.39
C THR A 86 -2.31 -10.57 -1.46
N GLU A 87 -3.37 -11.31 -1.81
CA GLU A 87 -4.36 -10.91 -2.81
C GLU A 87 -5.76 -11.21 -2.28
N ILE A 88 -6.71 -10.36 -2.65
CA ILE A 88 -8.15 -10.57 -2.44
C ILE A 88 -8.80 -10.83 -3.79
N THR A 89 -9.77 -11.75 -3.81
CA THR A 89 -10.64 -12.01 -4.96
C THR A 89 -12.05 -11.69 -4.54
N PHE A 90 -12.61 -10.64 -5.13
CA PHE A 90 -14.01 -10.22 -4.95
C PHE A 90 -14.95 -11.28 -5.55
N LEU A 91 -16.21 -11.28 -5.13
CA LEU A 91 -17.19 -12.27 -5.59
C LEU A 91 -17.55 -12.09 -7.07
N ASP A 92 -17.29 -10.92 -7.64
CA ASP A 92 -17.37 -10.65 -9.08
C ASP A 92 -16.17 -11.20 -9.90
N GLY A 93 -15.19 -11.82 -9.22
CA GLY A 93 -13.97 -12.35 -9.81
C GLY A 93 -12.83 -11.33 -9.96
N GLN A 94 -13.03 -10.07 -9.56
CA GLN A 94 -11.99 -9.05 -9.57
C GLN A 94 -10.89 -9.42 -8.56
N ARG A 95 -9.63 -9.37 -8.99
CA ARG A 95 -8.48 -9.61 -8.12
C ARG A 95 -7.78 -8.31 -7.78
N VAL A 96 -7.49 -8.11 -6.50
CA VAL A 96 -6.73 -6.96 -6.01
C VAL A 96 -5.58 -7.45 -5.15
N GLU A 97 -4.36 -7.09 -5.55
CA GLU A 97 -3.15 -7.39 -4.82
C GLU A 97 -2.89 -6.32 -3.73
N LEU A 98 -2.61 -6.78 -2.51
CA LEU A 98 -2.26 -5.93 -1.38
C LEU A 98 -0.84 -5.36 -1.56
N LYS A 99 -0.69 -4.07 -1.28
CA LYS A 99 0.55 -3.32 -1.55
C LYS A 99 1.51 -3.28 -0.39
N ALA A 100 1.03 -3.46 0.84
CA ALA A 100 1.83 -3.29 2.05
C ALA A 100 1.58 -4.35 3.12
N GLY A 101 0.79 -5.40 2.89
CA GLY A 101 0.51 -6.39 3.92
C GLY A 101 -0.04 -7.72 3.45
N LYS A 102 -0.46 -8.49 4.45
CA LYS A 102 -1.09 -9.79 4.32
C LYS A 102 -2.38 -9.81 5.12
N ILE A 103 -3.32 -10.64 4.71
CA ILE A 103 -4.56 -10.86 5.44
C ILE A 103 -4.76 -12.30 5.85
N LEU A 104 -5.56 -12.46 6.88
CA LEU A 104 -6.20 -13.69 7.31
C LEU A 104 -7.71 -13.46 7.27
N ILE A 105 -8.43 -14.42 6.71
CA ILE A 105 -9.89 -14.42 6.70
C ILE A 105 -10.31 -15.60 7.59
N GLY A 106 -11.10 -15.35 8.62
CA GLY A 106 -11.70 -16.35 9.49
C GLY A 106 -13.22 -16.38 9.34
N LYS A 107 -13.82 -17.46 9.83
CA LYS A 107 -15.27 -17.56 10.02
C LYS A 107 -15.56 -17.34 11.49
N SER A 108 -16.40 -16.37 11.82
CA SER A 108 -16.74 -16.08 13.21
C SER A 108 -17.45 -17.26 13.87
N LYS A 109 -17.18 -17.51 15.14
CA LYS A 109 -17.94 -18.48 15.93
C LYS A 109 -19.32 -17.90 16.24
N GLY A 110 -20.33 -18.33 15.47
CA GLY A 110 -21.73 -17.89 15.61
C GLY A 110 -22.34 -17.44 14.28
N GLU A 111 -23.46 -16.71 14.34
CA GLU A 111 -24.15 -16.11 13.17
C GLU A 111 -23.56 -14.74 12.76
N ASN A 112 -22.30 -14.49 13.09
CA ASN A 112 -21.66 -13.18 12.92
C ASN A 112 -20.90 -13.03 11.59
N GLY A 113 -20.87 -14.07 10.75
CA GLY A 113 -20.29 -14.03 9.42
C GLY A 113 -18.77 -14.09 9.40
N TYR A 114 -18.15 -13.24 8.59
CA TYR A 114 -16.70 -13.27 8.35
C TYR A 114 -15.92 -12.40 9.33
N GLU A 115 -14.66 -12.76 9.54
CA GLU A 115 -13.67 -11.97 10.25
C GLU A 115 -12.43 -11.81 9.38
N ILE A 116 -11.88 -10.61 9.30
CA ILE A 116 -10.67 -10.35 8.52
C ILE A 116 -9.66 -9.63 9.41
N VAL A 117 -8.43 -10.13 9.42
CA VAL A 117 -7.31 -9.43 10.02
C VAL A 117 -6.22 -9.16 9.00
N TYR A 118 -5.78 -7.91 8.96
CA TYR A 118 -4.71 -7.42 8.14
C TYR A 118 -3.50 -7.10 8.99
N TYR A 119 -2.32 -7.50 8.50
CA TYR A 119 -1.02 -7.15 9.05
C TYR A 119 -0.16 -6.58 7.94
N CYS A 120 0.37 -5.36 8.13
CA CYS A 120 1.33 -4.84 7.18
C CYS A 120 2.69 -5.56 7.27
N ASN A 121 3.47 -5.56 6.21
CA ASN A 121 4.73 -6.31 6.13
C ASN A 121 5.79 -5.82 7.12
N GLU A 122 5.73 -4.55 7.51
CA GLU A 122 6.59 -3.97 8.54
C GLU A 122 6.17 -4.36 9.97
N TYR A 123 4.93 -4.79 10.19
CA TYR A 123 4.46 -5.33 11.47
C TYR A 123 5.14 -6.66 11.83
N LEU A 124 5.46 -7.50 10.84
CA LEU A 124 6.06 -8.84 11.05
C LEU A 124 7.59 -8.86 11.21
N ARG A 125 8.27 -7.71 11.07
CA ARG A 125 9.75 -7.66 11.10
C ARG A 125 10.37 -7.20 12.41
N THR A 126 9.62 -6.55 13.29
CA THR A 126 10.17 -5.91 14.50
C THR A 126 9.34 -6.29 15.72
N HIS A 127 9.59 -7.47 16.29
CA HIS A 127 8.88 -7.92 17.49
C HIS A 127 9.33 -7.24 18.81
N ASN A 128 10.43 -6.46 18.82
CA ASN A 128 11.08 -6.01 20.07
C ASN A 128 11.51 -4.53 20.14
N VAL A 129 11.02 -3.64 19.26
CA VAL A 129 11.27 -2.19 19.37
C VAL A 129 9.99 -1.45 18.92
N GLU A 130 9.34 -0.72 19.83
CA GLU A 130 8.11 0.09 19.61
C GLU A 130 8.26 1.08 18.42
N PRO A 131 7.20 1.61 17.74
CA PRO A 131 5.75 1.58 17.99
C PRO A 131 4.91 1.14 16.74
N HIS A 132 5.49 0.43 15.76
CA HIS A 132 4.75 0.11 14.53
C HIS A 132 3.62 -0.92 14.77
N TYR A 133 3.75 -1.68 15.88
CA TYR A 133 2.88 -2.78 16.26
C TYR A 133 1.39 -2.39 16.41
N TYR A 134 1.07 -1.19 16.90
CA TYR A 134 -0.31 -0.83 17.26
C TYR A 134 -1.01 0.11 16.27
N LYS A 135 -0.38 0.45 15.13
CA LYS A 135 -0.96 1.41 14.15
C LYS A 135 -1.09 0.88 12.71
N CYS A 136 -0.68 -0.36 12.46
CA CYS A 136 -0.56 -0.89 11.10
C CYS A 136 -1.25 -2.25 10.91
N SER A 137 -2.23 -2.55 11.76
CA SER A 137 -3.16 -3.67 11.60
C SER A 137 -4.59 -3.15 11.40
N LEU A 138 -5.41 -3.95 10.72
CA LEU A 138 -6.84 -3.69 10.59
C LEU A 138 -7.58 -4.97 10.89
N SER A 139 -8.60 -4.87 11.74
CA SER A 139 -9.43 -5.97 12.20
C SER A 139 -10.88 -5.65 11.87
N LEU A 140 -11.56 -6.54 11.14
CA LEU A 140 -12.95 -6.40 10.70
C LEU A 140 -13.75 -7.63 11.15
N GLY A 141 -14.95 -7.42 11.71
CA GLY A 141 -15.86 -8.48 12.17
C GLY A 141 -16.01 -8.59 13.69
N ALA A 142 -16.92 -9.47 14.13
CA ALA A 142 -17.44 -9.48 15.51
C ALA A 142 -16.45 -10.02 16.56
N SER A 143 -15.32 -10.61 16.19
CA SER A 143 -14.23 -10.96 17.11
C SER A 143 -12.83 -10.94 16.46
N ALA A 144 -12.68 -10.49 15.21
CA ALA A 144 -11.43 -10.29 14.49
C ALA A 144 -10.27 -11.27 14.82
N LEU A 145 -10.59 -12.56 14.95
CA LEU A 145 -9.82 -13.81 14.83
C LEU A 145 -10.58 -14.96 15.52
#